data_AF-A0A1M6KM73-F1
#
_entry.id   AF-A0A1M6KM73-F1
#
_cell.length_a   1.000
_cell.length_b   1.000
_cell.length_c   1.000
_cell.angle_alpha   90.00
_cell.angle_beta   90.00
_cell.angle_gamma   90.00
#
_symmetry.space_group_name_H-M   'P 1'
#
loop_
_entity.id
_entity.type
_entity.pdbx_description
1 polymer ?
#
loop_
_entity_poly.entity_id
_entity_poly.type
_entity_poly.pdbx_seq_one_letter_code
_entity_poly.pdbx_strand_id
1 'polypeptide(L)'
;MSTVNELYQNVTGKNKDEYRDYLMVLDRMDWHDYDYTTWPCADLSFQDLDADENHDIWPYKPNLGEPHWVDLNNQFPVGIRRYGYVHKLEMPEQVRELSHDDATSILNEIKDIKDDNLEEFNDQIQEYGFSNEQHFLWGIALLDDAQEKAYDAADDFLKEQKAKLDAQMDSHIEAAEAGGLLDPISGIDMETWAAANAKIAGGMDLEEVLQIIGTEKPIWDQVSAEWNTRMSQDTTFAISKVYGDAFVNSNIGKFASQETNQGSQANTTSSGNSLTNVMEDFELYIKIMCHQNMGAAQGKDAASILQEYGLTVTDWSSVGAHWSPKMATDTRMALKMGELMEKYNAEFAGAKAGDDIDF
;
A
#
# COMPACT_ATOMS: atom_id res chain seq x y z
N MET A 1 -0.34 20.69 -9.18
CA MET A 1 -1.26 20.52 -10.31
C MET A 1 -0.42 20.51 -11.57
N SER A 2 0.05 19.33 -11.94
CA SER A 2 0.78 19.11 -13.17
C SER A 2 -0.23 18.69 -14.23
N THR A 3 -0.21 19.35 -15.38
CA THR A 3 -1.11 19.00 -16.50
C THR A 3 -0.53 17.80 -17.26
N VAL A 4 -1.39 17.06 -17.99
CA VAL A 4 -1.05 15.91 -18.89
C VAL A 4 0.17 16.18 -19.81
N ASN A 5 0.51 17.45 -20.04
CA ASN A 5 1.67 17.87 -20.82
C ASN A 5 3.04 17.73 -20.11
N GLU A 6 3.09 17.46 -18.80
CA GLU A 6 4.38 17.29 -18.10
C GLU A 6 5.02 15.91 -18.34
N LEU A 7 4.27 14.95 -18.91
CA LEU A 7 4.79 13.67 -19.41
C LEU A 7 5.66 13.80 -20.68
N TYR A 8 5.74 15.00 -21.26
CA TYR A 8 6.54 15.27 -22.45
C TYR A 8 7.46 16.47 -22.22
N GLN A 9 8.58 16.24 -21.53
CA GLN A 9 9.69 17.18 -21.60
C GLN A 9 10.50 16.95 -22.87
N ASN A 10 10.68 18.02 -23.65
CA ASN A 10 11.66 18.05 -24.73
C ASN A 10 13.07 17.96 -24.11
N VAL A 11 13.71 16.79 -24.25
CA VAL A 11 15.07 16.53 -23.74
C VAL A 11 16.15 16.81 -24.80
N THR A 12 15.81 17.48 -25.89
CA THR A 12 16.78 17.86 -26.92
C THR A 12 17.89 18.72 -26.31
N GLY A 13 19.11 18.20 -26.31
CA GLY A 13 20.30 18.88 -25.76
C GLY A 13 20.60 18.58 -24.28
N LYS A 14 19.82 17.73 -23.61
CA LYS A 14 20.13 17.24 -22.25
C LYS A 14 21.06 16.02 -22.29
N ASN A 15 21.86 15.84 -21.24
CA ASN A 15 22.83 14.75 -21.14
C ASN A 15 22.21 13.48 -20.53
N LYS A 16 22.78 12.31 -20.84
CA LYS A 16 22.21 10.98 -20.51
C LYS A 16 21.90 10.77 -19.02
N ASP A 17 22.72 11.35 -18.16
CA ASP A 17 22.56 11.23 -16.71
C ASP A 17 21.38 12.07 -16.17
N GLU A 18 20.86 13.03 -16.96
CA GLU A 18 19.78 13.94 -16.58
C GLU A 18 18.37 13.36 -16.86
N TYR A 19 18.28 12.16 -17.45
CA TYR A 19 17.01 11.47 -17.73
C TYR A 19 17.06 9.95 -17.47
N ARG A 20 18.06 9.50 -16.70
CA ARG A 20 18.30 8.08 -16.39
C ARG A 20 17.13 7.40 -15.68
N ASP A 21 16.44 8.12 -14.80
CA ASP A 21 15.34 7.56 -14.00
C ASP A 21 14.11 7.22 -14.86
N TYR A 22 13.92 7.91 -15.99
CA TYR A 22 12.86 7.62 -16.97
C TYR A 22 13.05 6.28 -17.69
N LEU A 23 14.31 5.91 -17.97
CA LEU A 23 14.64 4.63 -18.62
C LEU A 23 14.48 3.43 -17.69
N MET A 24 14.63 3.60 -16.38
CA MET A 24 14.50 2.53 -15.38
C MET A 24 13.07 2.01 -15.20
N VAL A 25 12.06 2.81 -15.57
CA VAL A 25 10.64 2.41 -15.45
C VAL A 25 10.27 1.34 -16.48
N LEU A 26 10.87 1.37 -17.67
CA LEU A 26 10.63 0.39 -18.75
C LEU A 26 11.42 -0.91 -18.57
N ASP A 27 12.52 -0.89 -17.81
CA ASP A 27 13.40 -2.05 -17.55
C ASP A 27 12.84 -2.98 -16.46
N ARG A 28 11.79 -2.57 -15.74
CA ARG A 28 11.14 -3.39 -14.70
C ARG A 28 10.13 -4.41 -15.23
N MET A 29 9.94 -4.47 -16.55
CA MET A 29 9.09 -5.50 -17.16
C MET A 29 9.87 -6.82 -17.22
N ASP A 30 9.43 -7.84 -16.48
CA ASP A 30 10.11 -9.14 -16.48
C ASP A 30 9.81 -9.90 -17.77
N TRP A 31 10.72 -9.77 -18.73
CA TRP A 31 10.62 -10.39 -20.05
C TRP A 31 10.72 -11.91 -20.03
N HIS A 32 11.10 -12.55 -18.91
CA HIS A 32 11.15 -14.01 -18.82
C HIS A 32 9.76 -14.66 -18.71
N ASP A 33 8.80 -13.95 -18.11
CA ASP A 33 7.43 -14.45 -17.84
C ASP A 33 6.38 -13.81 -18.76
N TYR A 34 6.81 -13.13 -19.82
CA TYR A 34 5.92 -12.56 -20.84
C TYR A 34 5.26 -13.68 -21.66
N ASP A 35 3.99 -13.97 -21.36
CA ASP A 35 3.14 -14.86 -22.14
C ASP A 35 2.35 -14.08 -23.19
N TYR A 36 2.82 -14.18 -24.43
CA TYR A 36 2.24 -13.49 -25.59
C TYR A 36 0.79 -13.96 -25.91
N THR A 37 0.24 -14.96 -25.22
CA THR A 37 -1.12 -15.47 -25.46
C THR A 37 -2.16 -15.02 -24.44
N THR A 38 -1.72 -14.50 -23.28
CA THR A 38 -2.61 -14.21 -22.15
C THR A 38 -2.51 -12.79 -21.63
N TRP A 39 -1.46 -12.04 -21.98
CA TRP A 39 -1.30 -10.65 -21.55
C TRP A 39 -2.21 -9.66 -22.33
N PRO A 40 -2.68 -8.58 -21.69
CA PRO A 40 -3.29 -7.47 -22.43
C PRO A 40 -2.28 -6.95 -23.46
N CYS A 41 -2.69 -6.83 -24.73
CA CYS A 41 -1.86 -6.50 -25.89
C CYS A 41 -0.96 -7.62 -26.47
N ALA A 42 -1.14 -8.87 -26.02
CA ALA A 42 -0.27 -9.99 -26.39
C ALA A 42 -0.68 -10.70 -27.70
N ASP A 43 -1.99 -10.77 -27.99
CA ASP A 43 -2.51 -11.22 -29.28
C ASP A 43 -2.75 -10.05 -30.24
N LEU A 44 -1.65 -9.48 -30.72
CA LEU A 44 -1.63 -8.88 -32.05
C LEU A 44 -0.86 -9.82 -32.96
N SER A 45 -1.44 -11.00 -33.21
CA SER A 45 -1.31 -11.81 -34.42
C SER A 45 0.04 -11.77 -35.15
N PHE A 46 0.92 -12.75 -34.91
CA PHE A 46 2.00 -13.03 -35.87
C PHE A 46 1.73 -14.32 -36.62
N GLN A 47 1.09 -14.19 -37.78
CA GLN A 47 1.16 -15.23 -38.81
C GLN A 47 2.61 -15.40 -39.27
N ASP A 48 2.94 -16.58 -39.80
CA ASP A 48 4.21 -16.79 -40.53
C ASP A 48 4.29 -15.74 -41.65
N LEU A 49 5.24 -14.83 -41.52
CA LEU A 49 5.38 -13.67 -42.39
C LEU A 49 6.06 -14.08 -43.69
N ASP A 50 5.39 -13.83 -44.81
CA ASP A 50 5.93 -14.11 -46.14
C ASP A 50 7.16 -13.22 -46.41
N ALA A 51 8.23 -13.81 -46.94
CA ALA A 51 9.55 -13.17 -47.02
C ALA A 51 9.60 -11.99 -48.02
N ASP A 52 8.58 -11.90 -48.88
CA ASP A 52 8.45 -10.89 -49.92
C ASP A 52 7.40 -9.81 -49.57
N GLU A 53 6.83 -9.86 -48.36
CA GLU A 53 5.84 -8.90 -47.85
C GLU A 53 6.31 -8.19 -46.57
N ASN A 54 5.92 -6.93 -46.40
CA ASN A 54 6.24 -6.12 -45.21
C ASN A 54 5.14 -6.26 -44.16
N HIS A 55 5.53 -6.44 -42.89
CA HIS A 55 4.62 -6.66 -41.75
C HIS A 55 5.06 -5.84 -40.52
N ASP A 56 4.15 -5.56 -39.59
CA ASP A 56 4.32 -4.58 -38.50
C ASP A 56 4.42 -5.19 -37.08
N ILE A 57 5.39 -4.75 -36.26
CA ILE A 57 5.48 -5.02 -34.80
C ILE A 57 6.10 -3.83 -34.01
N TRP A 58 5.74 -3.65 -32.73
CA TRP A 58 5.87 -2.46 -31.84
C TRP A 58 6.54 -2.77 -30.45
N PRO A 59 7.09 -1.82 -29.60
CA PRO A 59 7.67 -0.46 -29.80
C PRO A 59 9.01 -0.07 -29.11
N TYR A 60 9.69 1.00 -29.62
CA TYR A 60 9.85 2.41 -29.08
C TYR A 60 11.12 3.12 -29.68
N LYS A 61 11.33 4.46 -29.73
CA LYS A 61 10.93 5.58 -30.66
C LYS A 61 12.12 6.60 -30.79
N PRO A 62 12.24 7.54 -31.79
CA PRO A 62 11.56 8.88 -31.75
C PRO A 62 11.32 9.65 -33.08
N ASN A 63 10.08 10.14 -33.30
CA ASN A 63 9.66 11.51 -33.74
C ASN A 63 8.17 11.49 -34.16
N LEU A 64 7.24 11.83 -33.25
CA LEU A 64 5.82 11.49 -33.38
C LEU A 64 4.93 12.46 -34.18
N GLY A 65 5.52 13.42 -34.88
CA GLY A 65 4.74 14.38 -35.68
C GLY A 65 4.11 13.78 -36.93
N GLU A 66 4.68 12.71 -37.47
CA GLU A 66 4.28 12.10 -38.75
C GLU A 66 4.45 10.57 -38.71
N PRO A 67 3.66 9.80 -39.49
CA PRO A 67 3.88 8.37 -39.65
C PRO A 67 5.29 8.11 -40.18
N HIS A 68 6.05 7.23 -39.54
CA HIS A 68 7.41 6.89 -39.98
C HIS A 68 7.81 5.49 -39.54
N TRP A 69 8.81 4.95 -40.24
CA TRP A 69 9.45 3.68 -39.94
C TRP A 69 10.57 3.86 -38.92
N VAL A 70 10.63 3.00 -37.92
CA VAL A 70 11.72 2.99 -36.92
C VAL A 70 12.65 1.81 -37.17
N ASP A 71 13.96 2.06 -37.27
CA ASP A 71 15.00 1.05 -37.36
C ASP A 71 15.36 0.53 -35.96
N LEU A 72 15.00 -0.72 -35.67
CA LEU A 72 15.19 -1.34 -34.35
C LEU A 72 16.56 -2.05 -34.21
N ASN A 73 17.39 -2.01 -35.25
CA ASN A 73 18.61 -2.84 -35.31
C ASN A 73 19.79 -2.25 -34.53
N ASN A 74 19.69 -1.02 -34.03
CA ASN A 74 20.76 -0.40 -33.25
C ASN A 74 20.96 -1.01 -31.84
N GLN A 75 20.07 -1.91 -31.40
CA GLN A 75 20.17 -2.59 -30.10
C GLN A 75 20.65 -4.05 -30.20
N PHE A 76 20.63 -4.67 -31.38
CA PHE A 76 21.04 -6.06 -31.58
C PHE A 76 21.99 -6.18 -32.78
N PRO A 77 23.29 -6.44 -32.58
CA PRO A 77 24.32 -6.29 -33.62
C PRO A 77 24.32 -7.38 -34.71
N VAL A 78 23.41 -8.36 -34.66
CA VAL A 78 23.27 -9.44 -35.65
C VAL A 78 21.84 -9.98 -35.66
N GLY A 79 21.23 -10.08 -36.85
CA GLY A 79 19.87 -10.59 -37.04
C GLY A 79 19.20 -10.05 -38.30
N ILE A 80 17.99 -10.53 -38.59
CA ILE A 80 17.10 -10.00 -39.63
C ILE A 80 16.77 -8.54 -39.31
N ARG A 81 16.79 -7.65 -40.32
CA ARG A 81 16.44 -6.23 -40.13
C ARG A 81 14.98 -6.10 -39.69
N ARG A 82 14.76 -5.47 -38.54
CA ARG A 82 13.42 -5.21 -37.98
C ARG A 82 13.05 -3.75 -38.11
N TYR A 83 11.86 -3.50 -38.66
CA TYR A 83 11.23 -2.18 -38.73
C TYR A 83 9.85 -2.27 -38.07
N GLY A 84 9.43 -1.21 -37.38
CA GLY A 84 8.08 -1.08 -36.82
C GLY A 84 7.38 0.18 -37.31
N TYR A 85 6.08 0.09 -37.58
CA TYR A 85 5.22 1.21 -37.96
C TYR A 85 4.40 1.70 -36.77
N VAL A 86 4.29 3.02 -36.62
CA VAL A 86 3.56 3.64 -35.51
C VAL A 86 2.35 4.40 -36.04
N HIS A 87 1.15 3.89 -35.78
CA HIS A 87 -0.10 4.64 -35.96
C HIS A 87 -0.26 5.71 -34.88
N LYS A 88 -0.67 6.92 -35.30
CA LYS A 88 -1.09 8.00 -34.40
C LYS A 88 -2.57 7.77 -34.04
N LEU A 89 -2.80 7.11 -32.91
CA LEU A 89 -4.12 7.07 -32.29
C LEU A 89 -4.25 8.29 -31.36
N GLU A 90 -5.40 8.94 -31.39
CA GLU A 90 -5.72 10.09 -30.55
C GLU A 90 -7.02 9.81 -29.82
N MET A 91 -7.06 10.06 -28.52
CA MET A 91 -8.29 9.88 -27.75
C MET A 91 -9.39 10.75 -28.39
N PRO A 92 -10.56 10.17 -28.74
CA PRO A 92 -11.64 10.93 -29.34
C PRO A 92 -12.03 12.13 -28.50
N GLU A 93 -12.45 13.23 -29.14
CA GLU A 93 -12.86 14.46 -28.45
C GLU A 93 -14.00 14.20 -27.45
N GLN A 94 -14.95 13.35 -27.82
CA GLN A 94 -16.09 12.92 -27.01
C GLN A 94 -15.65 12.29 -25.69
N VAL A 95 -14.52 11.58 -25.66
CA VAL A 95 -13.97 10.95 -24.45
C VAL A 95 -13.06 11.91 -23.70
N ARG A 96 -12.30 12.77 -24.40
CA ARG A 96 -11.40 13.76 -23.78
C ARG A 96 -12.12 14.82 -22.96
N GLU A 97 -13.37 15.11 -23.27
CA GLU A 97 -14.19 16.08 -22.55
C GLU A 97 -14.84 15.52 -21.28
N LEU A 98 -14.83 14.20 -21.11
CA LEU A 98 -15.38 13.53 -19.93
C LEU A 98 -14.43 13.65 -18.73
N SER A 99 -15.00 13.54 -17.53
CA SER A 99 -14.18 13.28 -16.36
C SER A 99 -13.53 11.89 -16.46
N HIS A 100 -12.44 11.66 -15.71
CA HIS A 100 -11.78 10.34 -15.72
C HIS A 100 -12.75 9.23 -15.29
N ASP A 101 -13.58 9.48 -14.27
CA ASP A 101 -14.56 8.51 -13.76
C ASP A 101 -15.66 8.23 -14.81
N ASP A 102 -16.19 9.27 -15.46
CA ASP A 102 -17.20 9.12 -16.51
C ASP A 102 -16.63 8.38 -17.73
N ALA A 103 -15.42 8.74 -18.16
CA ALA A 103 -14.73 8.06 -19.26
C ALA A 103 -14.49 6.58 -18.92
N THR A 104 -14.00 6.28 -17.71
CA THR A 104 -13.73 4.92 -17.27
C THR A 104 -15.02 4.09 -17.17
N SER A 105 -16.10 4.65 -16.62
CA SER A 105 -17.40 3.97 -16.55
C SER A 105 -17.91 3.65 -17.95
N ILE A 106 -17.98 4.65 -18.83
CA ILE A 106 -18.53 4.49 -20.18
C ILE A 106 -17.69 3.49 -20.99
N LEU A 107 -16.36 3.60 -20.98
CA LEU A 107 -15.54 2.67 -21.76
C LEU A 107 -15.61 1.23 -21.21
N ASN A 108 -15.73 1.04 -19.89
CA ASN A 108 -15.94 -0.30 -19.33
C ASN A 108 -17.32 -0.87 -19.67
N GLU A 109 -18.38 -0.06 -19.63
CA GLU A 109 -19.71 -0.48 -20.08
C GLU A 109 -19.69 -0.93 -21.54
N ILE A 110 -19.03 -0.16 -22.42
CA ILE A 110 -18.87 -0.54 -23.83
C ILE A 110 -18.07 -1.85 -23.96
N LYS A 111 -17.00 -2.00 -23.19
CA LYS A 111 -16.15 -3.20 -23.20
C LYS A 111 -16.94 -4.45 -22.81
N ASP A 112 -17.81 -4.36 -21.81
CA ASP A 112 -18.60 -5.49 -21.32
C ASP A 112 -19.66 -5.96 -22.33
N ILE A 113 -20.12 -5.09 -23.23
CA ILE A 113 -21.06 -5.45 -24.31
C ILE A 113 -20.40 -6.36 -25.37
N LYS A 114 -19.07 -6.32 -25.53
CA LYS A 114 -18.36 -6.97 -26.63
C LYS A 114 -18.69 -8.46 -26.79
N ASP A 115 -18.72 -9.19 -25.67
CA ASP A 115 -18.91 -10.64 -25.68
C ASP A 115 -20.39 -11.03 -25.89
N ASP A 116 -21.31 -10.12 -25.56
CA ASP A 116 -22.76 -10.34 -25.63
C ASP A 116 -23.38 -9.85 -26.95
N ASN A 117 -22.90 -8.72 -27.48
CA ASN A 117 -23.44 -8.08 -28.68
C ASN A 117 -22.37 -7.29 -29.47
N LEU A 118 -21.69 -7.99 -30.38
CA LEU A 118 -20.64 -7.40 -31.22
C LEU A 118 -21.13 -6.26 -32.14
N GLU A 119 -22.39 -6.28 -32.58
CA GLU A 119 -22.95 -5.20 -33.42
C GLU A 119 -23.10 -3.91 -32.60
N GLU A 120 -23.71 -4.01 -31.43
CA GLU A 120 -23.87 -2.89 -30.49
C GLU A 120 -22.52 -2.37 -29.98
N PHE A 121 -21.56 -3.25 -29.71
CA PHE A 121 -20.19 -2.86 -29.40
C PHE A 121 -19.57 -1.97 -30.50
N ASN A 122 -19.66 -2.41 -31.77
CA ASN A 122 -19.09 -1.66 -32.89
C ASN A 122 -19.79 -0.30 -33.10
N ASP A 123 -21.11 -0.25 -32.90
CA ASP A 123 -21.88 0.99 -32.97
C ASP A 123 -21.47 1.96 -31.87
N GLN A 124 -21.33 1.47 -30.63
CA GLN A 124 -20.94 2.27 -29.47
C GLN A 124 -19.52 2.85 -29.61
N ILE A 125 -18.52 2.04 -30.00
CA ILE A 125 -17.16 2.59 -30.16
C ILE A 125 -17.10 3.66 -31.26
N GLN A 126 -17.91 3.53 -32.33
CA GLN A 126 -18.02 4.56 -33.38
C GLN A 126 -18.75 5.82 -32.89
N GLU A 127 -19.80 5.68 -32.08
CA GLU A 127 -20.53 6.78 -31.45
C GLU A 127 -19.59 7.67 -30.63
N TYR A 128 -18.69 7.04 -29.87
CA TYR A 128 -17.65 7.74 -29.10
C TYR A 128 -16.41 8.11 -29.90
N GLY A 129 -16.43 7.94 -31.23
CA GLY A 129 -15.40 8.45 -32.14
C GLY A 129 -14.15 7.56 -32.29
N PHE A 130 -14.17 6.34 -31.78
CA PHE A 130 -13.12 5.35 -32.06
C PHE A 130 -13.30 4.78 -33.46
N SER A 131 -12.18 4.54 -34.14
CA SER A 131 -12.17 4.12 -35.55
C SER A 131 -12.37 2.61 -35.74
N ASN A 132 -12.02 1.83 -34.73
CA ASN A 132 -12.14 0.38 -34.67
C ASN A 132 -11.87 -0.10 -33.24
N GLU A 133 -12.05 -1.39 -33.00
CA GLU A 133 -11.80 -2.05 -31.71
C GLU A 133 -10.39 -1.78 -31.17
N GLN A 134 -9.36 -1.80 -32.03
CA GLN A 134 -7.98 -1.57 -31.60
C GLN A 134 -7.78 -0.14 -31.07
N HIS A 135 -8.42 0.85 -31.71
CA HIS A 135 -8.40 2.23 -31.22
C HIS A 135 -9.12 2.37 -29.87
N PHE A 136 -10.23 1.65 -29.68
CA PHE A 136 -10.96 1.61 -28.41
C PHE A 136 -10.14 0.97 -27.27
N LEU A 137 -9.56 -0.22 -27.51
CA LEU A 137 -8.72 -0.90 -26.52
C LEU A 137 -7.47 -0.08 -26.16
N TRP A 138 -6.88 0.62 -27.14
CA TRP A 138 -5.83 1.60 -26.88
C TRP A 138 -6.29 2.74 -25.96
N GLY A 139 -7.52 3.22 -26.14
CA GLY A 139 -8.13 4.25 -25.29
C GLY A 139 -8.28 3.79 -23.83
N ILE A 140 -8.77 2.57 -23.61
CA ILE A 140 -8.87 1.96 -22.28
C ILE A 140 -7.49 1.86 -21.63
N ALA A 141 -6.52 1.27 -22.32
CA ALA A 141 -5.16 1.12 -21.78
C ALA A 141 -4.51 2.48 -21.44
N LEU A 142 -4.83 3.54 -22.19
CA LEU A 142 -4.35 4.89 -21.89
C LEU A 142 -4.99 5.48 -20.62
N LEU A 143 -6.28 5.22 -20.38
CA LEU A 143 -6.95 5.64 -19.14
C LEU A 143 -6.37 4.90 -17.93
N ASP A 144 -6.19 3.58 -18.05
CA ASP A 144 -5.62 2.75 -16.97
C ASP A 144 -4.20 3.22 -16.61
N ASP A 145 -3.33 3.45 -17.60
CA ASP A 145 -1.96 3.98 -17.39
C ASP A 145 -1.97 5.39 -16.77
N ALA A 146 -2.90 6.26 -17.18
CA ALA A 146 -3.04 7.59 -16.60
C ALA A 146 -3.48 7.53 -15.12
N GLN A 147 -4.38 6.60 -14.79
CA GLN A 147 -4.82 6.35 -13.42
C GLN A 147 -3.69 5.82 -12.55
N GLU A 148 -2.93 4.84 -13.06
CA GLU A 148 -1.77 4.26 -12.36
C GLU A 148 -0.73 5.33 -12.01
N LYS A 149 -0.38 6.17 -12.99
CA LYS A 149 0.55 7.30 -12.78
C LYS A 149 0.03 8.33 -11.78
N ALA A 150 -1.28 8.59 -11.78
CA ALA A 150 -1.88 9.50 -10.81
C ALA A 150 -1.76 8.95 -9.39
N TYR A 151 -1.97 7.65 -9.19
CA TYR A 151 -1.75 7.00 -7.90
C TYR A 151 -0.28 7.03 -7.49
N ASP A 152 0.65 6.71 -8.40
CA ASP A 152 2.08 6.74 -8.09
C ASP A 152 2.54 8.14 -7.67
N ALA A 153 2.07 9.18 -8.38
CA ALA A 153 2.37 10.57 -8.02
C ALA A 153 1.76 10.96 -6.66
N ALA A 154 0.57 10.46 -6.33
CA ALA A 154 -0.06 10.68 -5.03
C ALA A 154 0.72 9.97 -3.91
N ASP A 155 1.12 8.72 -4.13
CA ASP A 155 1.90 7.91 -3.20
C ASP A 155 3.27 8.55 -2.93
N ASP A 156 3.95 9.02 -3.97
CA ASP A 156 5.22 9.73 -3.85
C ASP A 156 5.08 11.03 -3.06
N PHE A 157 4.01 11.79 -3.29
CA PHE A 157 3.70 12.97 -2.50
C PHE A 157 3.45 12.62 -1.02
N LEU A 158 2.67 11.57 -0.74
CA LEU A 158 2.38 11.13 0.64
C LEU A 158 3.65 10.65 1.34
N LYS A 159 4.52 9.91 0.67
CA LYS A 159 5.83 9.50 1.19
C LYS A 159 6.70 10.71 1.52
N GLU A 160 6.73 11.72 0.65
CA GLU A 160 7.48 12.96 0.91
C GLU A 160 6.93 13.71 2.12
N GLN A 161 5.60 13.85 2.24
CA GLN A 161 4.97 14.49 3.40
C GLN A 161 5.21 13.71 4.69
N LYS A 162 5.11 12.38 4.64
CA LYS A 162 5.41 11.51 5.77
C LYS A 162 6.86 11.68 6.22
N ALA A 163 7.82 11.69 5.30
CA ALA A 163 9.23 11.89 5.63
C ALA A 163 9.47 13.26 6.31
N LYS A 164 8.78 14.31 5.87
CA LYS A 164 8.85 15.64 6.52
C LYS A 164 8.25 15.62 7.92
N LEU A 165 7.12 14.96 8.11
CA LEU A 165 6.46 14.83 9.41
C LEU A 165 7.32 14.00 10.38
N ASP A 166 7.89 12.89 9.91
CA ASP A 166 8.80 12.04 10.68
C ASP A 166 10.04 12.85 11.10
N ALA A 167 10.67 13.60 10.17
CA ALA A 167 11.80 14.46 10.51
C ALA A 167 11.45 15.59 11.49
N GLN A 168 10.23 16.14 11.40
CA GLN A 168 9.75 17.12 12.38
C GLN A 168 9.56 16.48 13.76
N MET A 169 9.01 15.27 13.80
CA MET A 169 8.85 14.51 15.04
C MET A 169 10.21 14.16 15.66
N ASP A 170 11.18 13.71 14.86
CA ASP A 170 12.55 13.45 15.32
C ASP A 170 13.16 14.71 15.93
N SER A 171 12.98 15.87 15.31
CA SER A 171 13.43 17.15 15.87
C SER A 171 12.72 17.50 17.20
N HIS A 172 11.44 17.16 17.36
CA HIS A 172 10.73 17.32 18.63
C HIS A 172 11.27 16.39 19.71
N ILE A 173 11.61 15.14 19.36
CA ILE A 173 12.25 14.18 20.27
C ILE A 173 13.63 14.69 20.69
N GLU A 174 14.49 15.08 19.75
CA GLU A 174 15.81 15.65 20.06
C GLU A 174 15.71 16.87 20.99
N ALA A 175 14.73 17.75 20.76
CA ALA A 175 14.49 18.91 21.61
C ALA A 175 13.98 18.50 23.00
N ALA A 176 13.14 17.47 23.10
CA ALA A 176 12.66 16.91 24.36
C ALA A 176 13.80 16.26 25.16
N GLU A 177 14.70 15.52 24.51
CA GLU A 177 15.91 14.97 25.12
C GLU A 177 16.83 16.10 25.62
N ALA A 178 17.17 17.07 24.77
CA ALA A 178 18.03 18.18 25.14
C ALA A 178 17.44 19.06 26.25
N GLY A 179 16.10 19.14 26.32
CA GLY A 179 15.36 19.85 27.37
C GLY A 179 15.20 19.08 28.68
N GLY A 180 15.68 17.84 28.76
CA GLY A 180 15.54 16.96 29.92
C GLY A 180 14.13 16.39 30.13
N LEU A 181 13.23 16.56 29.15
CA LEU A 181 11.87 16.04 29.23
C LEU A 181 11.85 14.50 29.21
N LEU A 182 12.83 13.90 28.54
CA LEU A 182 13.04 12.44 28.46
C LEU A 182 14.09 11.93 29.46
N ASP A 183 14.55 12.76 30.40
CA ASP A 183 15.51 12.31 31.43
C ASP A 183 14.90 11.17 32.29
N PRO A 184 15.67 10.10 32.56
CA PRO A 184 15.18 8.97 33.36
C PRO A 184 14.68 9.39 34.75
N ILE A 185 13.53 8.84 35.16
CA ILE A 185 12.97 9.09 36.49
C ILE A 185 13.37 7.93 37.39
N SER A 186 14.09 8.22 38.47
CA SER A 186 14.63 7.21 39.39
C SER A 186 15.44 6.10 38.69
N GLY A 187 16.11 6.44 37.59
CA GLY A 187 16.90 5.49 36.79
C GLY A 187 16.09 4.59 35.84
N ILE A 188 14.80 4.86 35.65
CA ILE A 188 13.94 4.20 34.67
C ILE A 188 13.71 5.19 33.51
N ASP A 189 14.24 4.85 32.34
CA ASP A 189 14.01 5.60 31.09
C ASP A 189 12.59 5.34 30.52
N MET A 190 12.20 6.15 29.53
CA MET A 190 10.88 6.08 28.91
C MET A 190 10.63 4.72 28.26
N GLU A 191 11.63 4.21 27.55
CA GLU A 191 11.56 2.98 26.79
C GLU A 191 11.38 1.76 27.70
N THR A 192 12.11 1.70 28.82
CA THR A 192 11.95 0.65 29.84
C THR A 192 10.56 0.72 30.46
N TRP A 193 10.08 1.93 30.79
CA TRP A 193 8.75 2.11 31.36
C TRP A 193 7.65 1.72 30.36
N ALA A 194 7.77 2.10 29.09
CA ALA A 194 6.83 1.75 28.03
C ALA A 194 6.81 0.24 27.73
N ALA A 195 7.98 -0.38 27.59
CA ALA A 195 8.10 -1.82 27.40
C ALA A 195 7.49 -2.60 28.58
N ALA A 196 7.70 -2.14 29.82
CA ALA A 196 7.10 -2.72 31.00
C ALA A 196 5.56 -2.63 30.99
N ASN A 197 5.00 -1.47 30.62
CA ASN A 197 3.54 -1.32 30.46
C ASN A 197 2.98 -2.25 29.37
N ALA A 198 3.70 -2.46 28.28
CA ALA A 198 3.32 -3.42 27.26
C ALA A 198 3.33 -4.87 27.76
N LYS A 199 4.28 -5.26 28.62
CA LYS A 199 4.27 -6.58 29.27
C LYS A 199 3.09 -6.76 30.21
N ILE A 200 2.76 -5.74 31.01
CA ILE A 200 1.58 -5.76 31.89
C ILE A 200 0.30 -5.90 31.06
N ALA A 201 0.17 -5.11 29.98
CA ALA A 201 -0.96 -5.20 29.07
C ALA A 201 -1.04 -6.57 28.35
N GLY A 202 0.10 -7.20 28.10
CA GLY A 202 0.23 -8.57 27.59
C GLY A 202 0.02 -9.66 28.64
N GLY A 203 -0.31 -9.31 29.89
CA GLY A 203 -0.67 -10.25 30.95
C GLY A 203 0.47 -10.66 31.90
N MET A 204 1.66 -10.06 31.82
CA MET A 204 2.72 -10.28 32.81
C MET A 204 2.35 -9.64 34.15
N ASP A 205 2.62 -10.34 35.26
CA ASP A 205 2.32 -9.81 36.59
C ASP A 205 3.24 -8.62 36.93
N LEU A 206 2.70 -7.64 37.67
CA LEU A 206 3.45 -6.46 38.06
C LEU A 206 4.68 -6.82 38.93
N GLU A 207 4.59 -7.80 39.83
CA GLU A 207 5.72 -8.22 40.66
C GLU A 207 6.89 -8.75 39.82
N GLU A 208 6.59 -9.50 38.75
CA GLU A 208 7.58 -10.01 37.81
C GLU A 208 8.24 -8.87 37.03
N VAL A 209 7.44 -7.91 36.55
CA VAL A 209 7.93 -6.70 35.87
C VAL A 209 8.87 -5.90 36.78
N LEU A 210 8.48 -5.67 38.04
CA LEU A 210 9.30 -4.95 39.02
C LEU A 210 10.63 -5.66 39.28
N GLN A 211 10.63 -7.00 39.33
CA GLN A 211 11.84 -7.79 39.48
C GLN A 211 12.77 -7.66 38.26
N ILE A 212 12.24 -7.72 37.05
CA ILE A 212 13.03 -7.58 35.81
C ILE A 212 13.67 -6.19 35.72
N ILE A 213 12.90 -5.15 36.05
CA ILE A 213 13.41 -3.77 36.04
C ILE A 213 14.38 -3.54 37.20
N GLY A 214 14.25 -4.30 38.29
CA GLY A 214 15.04 -4.14 39.51
C GLY A 214 14.59 -2.94 40.33
N THR A 215 13.27 -2.75 40.46
CA THR A 215 12.65 -1.65 41.22
C THR A 215 11.59 -2.18 42.18
N GLU A 216 11.06 -1.32 43.05
CA GLU A 216 10.00 -1.64 43.99
C GLU A 216 8.72 -0.85 43.69
N LYS A 217 7.57 -1.37 44.12
CA LYS A 217 6.26 -0.78 43.82
C LYS A 217 6.16 0.72 44.14
N PRO A 218 6.66 1.22 45.29
CA PRO A 218 6.62 2.66 45.57
C PRO A 218 7.38 3.52 44.54
N ILE A 219 8.55 3.05 44.09
CA ILE A 219 9.34 3.74 43.06
C ILE A 219 8.61 3.67 41.71
N TRP A 220 8.07 2.51 41.36
CA TRP A 220 7.29 2.33 40.13
C TRP A 220 6.07 3.23 40.06
N ASP A 221 5.29 3.32 41.14
CA ASP A 221 4.10 4.17 41.20
C ASP A 221 4.51 5.66 41.03
N GLN A 222 5.61 6.08 41.65
CA GLN A 222 6.16 7.43 41.49
C GLN A 222 6.61 7.71 40.05
N VAL A 223 7.38 6.81 39.45
CA VAL A 223 7.87 6.90 38.07
C VAL A 223 6.69 6.99 37.10
N SER A 224 5.67 6.15 37.29
CA SER A 224 4.47 6.14 36.45
C SER A 224 3.67 7.44 36.57
N ALA A 225 3.53 7.99 37.78
CA ALA A 225 2.83 9.26 37.97
C ALA A 225 3.56 10.45 37.32
N GLU A 226 4.89 10.47 37.42
CA GLU A 226 5.72 11.51 36.84
C GLU A 226 5.75 11.42 35.31
N TRP A 227 5.88 10.22 34.72
CA TRP A 227 5.79 10.06 33.26
C TRP A 227 4.43 10.48 32.71
N ASN A 228 3.34 10.10 33.37
CA ASN A 228 2.00 10.56 33.00
C ASN A 228 1.86 12.10 33.09
N THR A 229 2.50 12.71 34.10
CA THR A 229 2.52 14.18 34.25
C THR A 229 3.27 14.83 33.10
N ARG A 230 4.47 14.35 32.76
CA ARG A 230 5.25 14.87 31.63
C ARG A 230 4.52 14.69 30.31
N MET A 231 3.93 13.53 30.07
CA MET A 231 3.14 13.25 28.87
C MET A 231 1.93 14.18 28.75
N SER A 232 1.25 14.51 29.87
CA SER A 232 0.14 15.46 29.87
C SER A 232 0.53 16.91 29.57
N GLN A 233 1.81 17.26 29.77
CA GLN A 233 2.35 18.59 29.54
C GLN A 233 3.08 18.71 28.19
N ASP A 234 3.41 17.59 27.56
CA ASP A 234 4.06 17.54 26.26
C ASP A 234 3.07 17.93 25.14
N THR A 235 3.32 19.08 24.53
CA THR A 235 2.53 19.60 23.41
C THR A 235 3.10 19.20 22.05
N THR A 236 4.29 18.61 22.03
CA THR A 236 5.02 18.20 20.82
C THR A 236 4.80 16.73 20.47
N PHE A 237 4.20 15.96 21.40
CA PHE A 237 3.95 14.52 21.30
C PHE A 237 5.23 13.66 21.25
N ALA A 238 6.40 14.23 21.50
CA ALA A 238 7.67 13.52 21.56
C ALA A 238 7.66 12.36 22.58
N ILE A 239 7.13 12.60 23.78
CA ILE A 239 7.02 11.58 24.82
C ILE A 239 6.10 10.44 24.36
N SER A 240 4.94 10.79 23.80
CA SER A 240 3.96 9.83 23.31
C SER A 240 4.52 8.99 22.17
N LYS A 241 5.34 9.57 21.29
CA LYS A 241 6.02 8.87 20.20
C LYS A 241 7.02 7.83 20.73
N VAL A 242 7.95 8.24 21.60
CA VAL A 242 8.93 7.32 22.21
C VAL A 242 8.23 6.22 23.01
N TYR A 243 7.21 6.57 23.78
CA TYR A 243 6.37 5.60 24.50
C TYR A 243 5.74 4.59 23.53
N GLY A 244 5.06 5.07 22.48
CA GLY A 244 4.37 4.21 21.52
C GLY A 244 5.32 3.24 20.81
N ASP A 245 6.48 3.73 20.36
CA ASP A 245 7.47 2.91 19.66
C ASP A 245 8.05 1.80 20.56
N ALA A 246 8.32 2.10 21.82
CA ALA A 246 8.80 1.13 22.81
C ALA A 246 7.70 0.17 23.30
N PHE A 247 6.45 0.64 23.37
CA PHE A 247 5.30 -0.19 23.74
C PHE A 247 5.03 -1.27 22.68
N VAL A 248 5.06 -0.89 21.40
CA VAL A 248 4.94 -1.83 20.27
C VAL A 248 6.14 -2.79 20.26
N ASN A 249 7.36 -2.27 20.46
CA ASN A 249 8.58 -3.06 20.48
C ASN A 249 8.99 -3.46 21.91
N SER A 250 8.09 -4.04 22.69
CA SER A 250 8.31 -4.30 24.13
C SER A 250 9.45 -5.28 24.48
N ASN A 251 10.06 -5.94 23.49
CA ASN A 251 11.22 -6.84 23.65
C ASN A 251 12.56 -6.08 23.55
N ILE A 252 12.67 -4.95 24.26
CA ILE A 252 13.86 -4.10 24.27
C ILE A 252 14.44 -3.97 25.68
N GLY A 253 15.69 -3.51 25.77
CA GLY A 253 16.36 -3.24 27.04
C GLY A 253 16.33 -4.44 27.98
N LYS A 254 15.83 -4.22 29.20
CA LYS A 254 15.74 -5.26 30.25
C LYS A 254 14.76 -6.40 29.92
N PHE A 255 13.87 -6.20 28.95
CA PHE A 255 12.91 -7.21 28.48
C PHE A 255 13.35 -7.95 27.23
N ALA A 256 14.52 -7.63 26.66
CA ALA A 256 15.01 -8.24 25.41
C ALA A 256 15.23 -9.76 25.51
N SER A 257 15.57 -10.27 26.69
CA SER A 257 15.79 -11.71 26.93
C SER A 257 14.58 -12.41 27.56
N GLN A 258 13.48 -11.69 27.78
CA GLN A 258 12.25 -12.30 28.25
C GLN A 258 11.55 -12.84 27.01
N GLU A 259 11.71 -14.14 26.76
CA GLU A 259 10.69 -14.84 25.98
C GLU A 259 9.38 -14.53 26.69
N THR A 260 8.49 -13.77 26.04
CA THR A 260 7.07 -13.79 26.39
C THR A 260 6.72 -15.25 26.64
N ASN A 261 6.03 -15.58 27.73
CA ASN A 261 5.51 -16.92 28.00
C ASN A 261 4.61 -17.40 26.83
N GLN A 262 5.21 -17.71 25.67
CA GLN A 262 4.67 -18.37 24.49
C GLN A 262 4.72 -19.89 24.67
N GLY A 263 5.12 -20.36 25.85
CA GLY A 263 5.28 -21.77 26.14
C GLY A 263 4.80 -22.10 27.54
N SER A 264 3.51 -21.95 27.84
CA SER A 264 2.80 -22.79 28.84
C SER A 264 1.29 -22.49 28.90
N GLN A 265 0.57 -22.83 27.83
CA GLN A 265 -0.68 -23.58 27.95
C GLN A 265 -0.89 -24.34 26.63
N ALA A 266 -0.36 -25.55 26.59
CA ALA A 266 -0.68 -26.53 25.57
C ALA A 266 -2.15 -26.91 25.69
N ASN A 267 -3.02 -26.18 24.99
CA ASN A 267 -4.27 -26.67 24.42
C ASN A 267 -4.91 -25.56 23.58
N THR A 268 -4.44 -25.37 22.36
CA THR A 268 -5.20 -25.38 21.08
C THR A 268 -4.25 -24.92 19.95
N THR A 269 -4.47 -25.50 18.78
CA THR A 269 -3.74 -25.34 17.52
C THR A 269 -3.53 -23.88 17.07
N SER A 270 -2.32 -23.56 16.59
CA SER A 270 -2.02 -22.52 15.56
C SER A 270 -1.57 -21.08 15.94
N SER A 271 -0.97 -20.81 17.10
CA SER A 271 -0.55 -19.41 17.44
C SER A 271 0.58 -18.81 16.57
N GLY A 272 1.41 -19.61 15.90
CA GLY A 272 2.46 -19.09 15.01
C GLY A 272 1.97 -18.64 13.62
N ASN A 273 0.79 -19.13 13.20
CA ASN A 273 0.23 -18.82 11.88
C ASN A 273 -0.68 -17.60 11.92
N SER A 274 -1.44 -17.36 13.00
CA SER A 274 -2.42 -16.26 13.04
C SER A 274 -1.79 -14.87 12.86
N LEU A 275 -0.70 -14.56 13.57
CA LEU A 275 0.00 -13.28 13.40
C LEU A 275 0.51 -13.09 11.96
N THR A 276 1.18 -14.11 11.42
CA THR A 276 1.73 -14.10 10.06
C THR A 276 0.62 -13.93 9.03
N ASN A 277 -0.48 -14.68 9.15
CA ASN A 277 -1.63 -14.57 8.26
C ASN A 277 -2.19 -13.15 8.22
N VAL A 278 -2.33 -12.50 9.37
CA VAL A 278 -2.89 -11.13 9.45
C VAL A 278 -1.89 -10.07 8.95
N MET A 279 -0.57 -10.33 9.05
CA MET A 279 0.47 -9.46 8.46
C MET A 279 0.60 -9.63 6.94
N GLU A 280 0.19 -10.76 6.38
CA GLU A 280 0.23 -11.03 4.94
C GLU A 280 -1.12 -10.72 4.25
N ASP A 281 -2.22 -10.75 5.01
CA ASP A 281 -3.57 -10.54 4.52
C ASP A 281 -4.17 -9.23 5.02
N PHE A 282 -4.13 -8.21 4.15
CA PHE A 282 -4.73 -6.90 4.43
C PHE A 282 -6.26 -6.98 4.63
N GLU A 283 -6.95 -7.89 3.94
CA GLU A 283 -8.40 -8.05 4.08
C GLU A 283 -8.76 -8.59 5.47
N LEU A 284 -8.01 -9.59 5.93
CA LEU A 284 -8.16 -10.12 7.29
C LEU A 284 -7.87 -9.06 8.36
N TYR A 285 -6.85 -8.22 8.15
CA TYR A 285 -6.59 -7.07 9.04
C TYR A 285 -7.79 -6.12 9.14
N ILE A 286 -8.38 -5.71 8.00
CA ILE A 286 -9.56 -4.82 7.99
C ILE A 286 -10.79 -5.53 8.59
N LYS A 287 -10.97 -6.83 8.33
CA LYS A 287 -12.06 -7.63 8.94
C LYS A 287 -11.99 -7.59 10.47
N ILE A 288 -10.81 -7.84 11.05
CA ILE A 288 -10.62 -7.83 12.51
C ILE A 288 -10.88 -6.43 13.08
N MET A 289 -10.38 -5.38 12.41
CA MET A 289 -10.63 -3.98 12.81
C MET A 289 -12.13 -3.65 12.83
N CYS A 290 -12.88 -4.03 11.80
CA CYS A 290 -14.33 -3.87 11.74
C CYS A 290 -15.05 -4.70 12.82
N HIS A 291 -14.61 -5.94 13.09
CA HIS A 291 -15.17 -6.76 14.15
C HIS A 291 -14.99 -6.09 15.52
N GLN A 292 -13.81 -5.53 15.81
CA GLN A 292 -13.57 -4.78 17.04
C GLN A 292 -14.46 -3.54 17.16
N ASN A 293 -14.59 -2.76 16.09
CA ASN A 293 -15.43 -1.55 16.07
C ASN A 293 -16.91 -1.86 16.30
N MET A 294 -17.45 -2.89 15.62
CA MET A 294 -18.85 -3.30 15.79
C MET A 294 -19.07 -4.03 17.11
N GLY A 295 -18.14 -4.88 17.52
CA GLY A 295 -18.16 -5.57 18.80
C GLY A 295 -18.15 -4.62 20.00
N ALA A 296 -17.39 -3.53 19.93
CA ALA A 296 -17.41 -2.48 20.95
C ALA A 296 -18.80 -1.84 21.10
N ALA A 297 -19.51 -1.58 19.99
CA ALA A 297 -20.89 -1.10 20.00
C ALA A 297 -21.88 -2.13 20.57
N GLN A 298 -21.53 -3.42 20.54
CA GLN A 298 -22.29 -4.54 21.10
C GLN A 298 -21.86 -4.92 22.53
N GLY A 299 -20.91 -4.20 23.13
CA GLY A 299 -20.39 -4.46 24.48
C GLY A 299 -19.43 -5.64 24.59
N LYS A 300 -18.92 -6.16 23.46
CA LYS A 300 -17.82 -7.13 23.45
C LYS A 300 -16.50 -6.43 23.77
N ASP A 301 -15.66 -7.11 24.53
CA ASP A 301 -14.30 -6.65 24.82
C ASP A 301 -13.37 -6.90 23.61
N ALA A 302 -12.49 -5.94 23.32
CA ALA A 302 -11.60 -5.99 22.17
C ALA A 302 -10.56 -7.12 22.26
N ALA A 303 -10.10 -7.49 23.48
CA ALA A 303 -9.17 -8.58 23.66
C ALA A 303 -9.86 -9.94 23.45
N SER A 304 -11.11 -10.09 23.89
CA SER A 304 -11.92 -11.29 23.59
C SER A 304 -12.10 -11.50 22.09
N ILE A 305 -12.34 -10.44 21.32
CA ILE A 305 -12.45 -10.53 19.85
C ILE A 305 -11.12 -10.96 19.23
N LEU A 306 -9.98 -10.41 19.69
CA LEU A 306 -8.66 -10.82 19.18
C LEU A 306 -8.36 -12.29 19.46
N GLN A 307 -8.80 -12.81 20.61
CA GLN A 307 -8.67 -14.23 20.94
C GLN A 307 -9.44 -15.13 19.97
N GLU A 308 -10.59 -14.69 19.44
CA GLU A 308 -11.33 -15.43 18.39
C GLU A 308 -10.47 -15.62 17.12
N TYR A 309 -9.53 -14.71 16.85
CA TYR A 309 -8.57 -14.79 15.74
C TYR A 309 -7.22 -15.41 16.14
N GLY A 310 -7.07 -15.87 17.37
CA GLY A 310 -5.80 -16.41 17.89
C GLY A 310 -4.70 -15.34 18.05
N LEU A 311 -5.09 -14.08 18.26
CA LEU A 311 -4.19 -12.96 18.49
C LEU A 311 -4.21 -12.50 19.94
N THR A 312 -3.05 -12.06 20.44
CA THR A 312 -2.96 -11.27 21.67
C THR A 312 -3.07 -9.76 21.36
N VAL A 313 -3.27 -8.95 22.40
CA VAL A 313 -3.24 -7.48 22.27
C VAL A 313 -1.88 -6.99 21.76
N THR A 314 -0.79 -7.66 22.17
CA THR A 314 0.58 -7.35 21.72
C THR A 314 0.78 -7.72 20.25
N ASP A 315 0.25 -8.87 19.80
CA ASP A 315 0.26 -9.26 18.39
C ASP A 315 -0.49 -8.23 17.55
N TRP A 316 -1.68 -7.83 17.99
CA TRP A 316 -2.49 -6.83 17.31
C TRP A 316 -1.80 -5.46 17.21
N SER A 317 -1.10 -5.05 18.26
CA SER A 317 -0.27 -3.83 18.21
C SER A 317 0.82 -3.92 17.15
N SER A 318 1.42 -5.10 16.99
CA SER A 318 2.47 -5.35 15.98
C SER A 318 1.88 -5.36 14.55
N VAL A 319 0.70 -5.94 14.37
CA VAL A 319 -0.07 -5.89 13.12
C VAL A 319 -0.43 -4.45 12.74
N GLY A 320 -0.91 -3.66 13.71
CA GLY A 320 -1.22 -2.25 13.49
C GLY A 320 0.00 -1.45 13.04
N ALA A 321 1.16 -1.69 13.65
CA ALA A 321 2.43 -1.06 13.25
C ALA A 321 2.91 -1.52 11.86
N HIS A 322 2.59 -2.74 11.44
CA HIS A 322 2.89 -3.25 10.10
C HIS A 322 2.07 -2.55 9.00
N TRP A 323 0.76 -2.40 9.21
CA TRP A 323 -0.15 -1.89 8.17
C TRP A 323 -0.31 -0.37 8.18
N SER A 324 -0.24 0.29 9.34
CA SER A 324 -0.48 1.74 9.46
C SER A 324 0.42 2.59 8.55
N PRO A 325 1.75 2.36 8.46
CA PRO A 325 2.62 3.12 7.56
C PRO A 325 2.30 2.89 6.08
N LYS A 326 1.90 1.67 5.70
CA LYS A 326 1.52 1.32 4.33
C LYS A 326 0.25 2.07 3.94
N MET A 327 -0.80 2.00 4.76
CA MET A 327 -2.05 2.74 4.51
C MET A 327 -1.86 4.26 4.44
N ALA A 328 -0.88 4.81 5.18
CA ALA A 328 -0.59 6.24 5.16
C ALA A 328 0.12 6.71 3.87
N THR A 329 0.68 5.79 3.07
CA THR A 329 1.52 6.12 1.90
C THR A 329 1.15 5.39 0.61
N ASP A 330 0.13 4.54 0.66
CA ASP A 330 -0.39 3.77 -0.48
C ASP A 330 -1.88 4.10 -0.65
N THR A 331 -2.16 4.92 -1.66
CA THR A 331 -3.50 5.41 -1.98
C THR A 331 -4.40 4.27 -2.45
N ARG A 332 -3.84 3.26 -3.13
CA ARG A 332 -4.61 2.09 -3.59
C ARG A 332 -5.06 1.25 -2.40
N MET A 333 -4.18 1.08 -1.42
CA MET A 333 -4.51 0.41 -0.16
C MET A 333 -5.57 1.20 0.64
N ALA A 334 -5.51 2.53 0.63
CA ALA A 334 -6.54 3.37 1.26
C ALA A 334 -7.92 3.25 0.59
N LEU A 335 -7.98 3.14 -0.74
CA LEU A 335 -9.24 2.88 -1.46
C LEU A 335 -9.80 1.50 -1.10
N LYS A 336 -8.96 0.47 -1.17
CA LYS A 336 -9.34 -0.91 -0.80
C LYS A 336 -9.82 -1.00 0.65
N MET A 337 -9.23 -0.22 1.56
CA MET A 337 -9.70 -0.12 2.95
C MET A 337 -11.15 0.36 3.02
N GLY A 338 -11.53 1.39 2.25
CA GLY A 338 -12.90 1.91 2.21
C GLY A 338 -13.92 0.85 1.80
N GLU A 339 -13.64 0.14 0.71
CA GLU A 339 -14.48 -0.96 0.20
C GLU A 339 -14.64 -2.10 1.23
N LEU A 340 -13.52 -2.53 1.81
CA LEU A 340 -13.51 -3.60 2.81
C LEU A 340 -14.22 -3.19 4.11
N MET A 341 -14.07 -1.94 4.53
CA MET A 341 -14.78 -1.40 5.70
C MET A 341 -16.29 -1.39 5.48
N GLU A 342 -16.76 -1.01 4.30
CA GLU A 342 -18.20 -1.05 3.96
C GLU A 342 -18.72 -2.49 4.03
N LYS A 343 -18.03 -3.43 3.37
CA LYS A 343 -18.35 -4.86 3.37
C LYS A 343 -18.46 -5.43 4.78
N TYR A 344 -17.41 -5.28 5.59
CA TYR A 344 -17.35 -5.94 6.90
C TYR A 344 -18.14 -5.24 7.99
N ASN A 345 -18.28 -3.91 7.95
CA ASN A 345 -19.21 -3.24 8.85
C ASN A 345 -20.65 -3.73 8.60
N ALA A 346 -21.04 -3.95 7.34
CA ALA A 346 -22.35 -4.54 7.03
C ALA A 346 -22.48 -5.99 7.55
N GLU A 347 -21.44 -6.82 7.39
CA GLU A 347 -21.38 -8.19 7.91
C GLU A 347 -21.60 -8.23 9.44
N PHE A 348 -20.80 -7.45 10.18
CA PHE A 348 -20.85 -7.45 11.65
C PHE A 348 -22.01 -6.65 12.25
N ALA A 349 -22.61 -5.71 11.50
CA ALA A 349 -23.86 -5.06 11.91
C ALA A 349 -25.06 -6.02 11.86
N GLY A 350 -25.04 -7.02 10.97
CA GLY A 350 -26.07 -8.05 10.85
C GLY A 350 -25.96 -9.17 11.89
N ALA A 351 -24.76 -9.45 12.38
CA ALA A 351 -24.51 -10.47 13.40
C ALA A 351 -25.00 -9.98 14.78
N LYS A 352 -26.14 -10.53 15.25
CA LYS A 352 -26.56 -10.35 16.65
C LYS A 352 -25.69 -11.22 17.56
N ALA A 353 -25.52 -10.77 18.81
CA ALA A 353 -24.83 -11.52 19.86
C ALA A 353 -25.36 -12.96 19.97
N GLY A 354 -24.62 -13.93 19.42
CA GLY A 354 -24.90 -15.36 19.58
C GLY A 354 -24.76 -16.23 18.34
N ASP A 355 -24.61 -15.68 17.13
CA ASP A 355 -24.44 -16.52 15.94
C ASP A 355 -22.95 -16.78 15.68
N ASP A 356 -22.57 -18.07 15.66
CA ASP A 356 -21.25 -18.55 15.23
C ASP A 356 -20.96 -18.01 13.83
N ILE A 357 -19.79 -17.41 13.67
CA ILE A 357 -19.28 -16.93 12.40
C ILE A 357 -18.60 -18.13 11.73
N ASP A 358 -19.07 -18.50 10.53
CA ASP A 358 -18.45 -19.58 9.75
C ASP A 358 -17.03 -19.17 9.30
N PHE A 359 -16.08 -20.08 9.51
CA PHE A 359 -14.64 -19.92 9.27
C PHE A 359 -14.21 -20.36 7.87
#